data_AF-X1EUA2-F1
#
_entry.id   AF-X1EUA2-F1
#
_cell.length_a   1.000
_cell.length_b   1.000
_cell.length_c   1.000
_cell.angle_alpha   90.00
_cell.angle_beta   90.00
_cell.angle_gamma   90.00
#
_symmetry.space_group_name_H-M   'P 1'
#
loop_
_entity.id
_entity.type
_entity.pdbx_description
1 polymer ?
#
loop_
_entity_poly.entity_id
_entity_poly.type
_entity_poly.pdbx_seq_one_letter_code
_entity_poly.pdbx_strand_id
1 'polypeptide(L)'
;FAFILGVLFLYKLSGTFQMNQLGPISLTSPLSISAFILLMIGAIAKAGTMPFHTWIPDAAEEAPLPVMALLPASLDKLLGIYLLSRICLDFFRLIPNSGLSILLMIIGSFTIMAAVMMALIQHNLKRLLSYHAVSQVGYMVLGIGTGIPVAVAGGIFHMLNNAIYKSSLFLGGGAVEHRMKTTDLDRLGGLAKLMPVTFITFFIAALSISGVPPFNGFFSKWMIYQGVVELGKFGGTGNLWILWLLAAMFGSALTLASFMKLIHATFLGTSSSSPPKNAHSGPKEVGLSMTIPMVILASLCVGFGVFAYRLPLRLFILASVPGIPSPAEWMGWWQPGLATGLIIVGIIIGAIIYLLSKVRLFRESTSYIGGEEVSPEMKVSGVDFYDTVRNFSGLSKIYEAAEKKKLDFYDWGMVVC
;
A
#
# COMPACT_ATOMS: atom_id res chain seq x y z
N PHE A 1 -0.26 -6.15 26.36
CA PHE A 1 -1.23 -5.98 27.46
C PHE A 1 -2.64 -5.65 26.99
N ALA A 2 -2.86 -4.59 26.20
CA ALA A 2 -4.20 -4.20 25.74
C ALA A 2 -4.99 -5.35 25.09
N PHE A 3 -4.38 -6.08 24.15
CA PHE A 3 -5.03 -7.22 23.50
C PHE A 3 -5.51 -8.30 24.49
N ILE A 4 -4.65 -8.73 25.43
CA ILE A 4 -5.00 -9.74 26.44
C ILE A 4 -6.16 -9.25 27.31
N LEU A 5 -6.13 -8.00 27.77
CA LEU A 5 -7.22 -7.42 28.54
C LEU A 5 -8.53 -7.36 27.73
N GLY A 6 -8.44 -7.02 26.45
CA GLY A 6 -9.58 -7.07 25.53
C GLY A 6 -10.18 -8.47 25.40
N VAL A 7 -9.35 -9.52 25.33
CA VAL A 7 -9.80 -10.93 25.33
C VAL A 7 -10.49 -11.30 26.64
N LEU A 8 -9.98 -10.85 27.79
CA LEU A 8 -10.63 -11.09 29.09
C LEU A 8 -11.99 -10.38 29.20
N PHE A 9 -12.12 -9.16 28.68
CA PHE A 9 -13.40 -8.46 28.65
C PHE A 9 -14.38 -9.13 27.70
N LEU A 10 -13.91 -9.60 26.55
CA LEU A 10 -14.69 -10.38 25.61
C LEU A 10 -15.20 -11.68 26.24
N TYR A 11 -14.36 -12.37 27.02
CA TYR A 11 -14.78 -13.54 27.82
C TYR A 11 -15.85 -13.17 28.84
N LYS A 12 -15.67 -12.06 29.58
CA LYS A 12 -16.68 -11.58 30.55
C LYS A 12 -18.03 -11.27 29.89
N LEU A 13 -18.03 -10.82 28.64
CA LEU A 13 -19.25 -10.49 27.89
C LEU A 13 -19.92 -11.73 27.27
N SER A 14 -19.13 -12.71 26.81
CA SER A 14 -19.64 -13.86 26.03
C SER A 14 -19.73 -15.17 26.83
N GLY A 15 -18.99 -15.29 27.94
CA GLY A 15 -18.87 -16.51 28.72
C GLY A 15 -18.02 -17.62 28.08
N THR A 16 -17.37 -17.36 26.93
CA THR A 16 -16.63 -18.38 26.18
C THR A 16 -15.37 -17.82 25.53
N PHE A 17 -14.38 -18.68 25.30
CA PHE A 17 -13.21 -18.38 24.47
C PHE A 17 -13.33 -18.94 23.03
N GLN A 18 -14.41 -19.66 22.74
CA GLN A 18 -14.61 -20.28 21.43
C GLN A 18 -15.05 -19.23 20.41
N MET A 19 -14.19 -18.93 19.42
CA MET A 19 -14.43 -17.87 18.43
C MET A 19 -15.69 -18.04 17.58
N ASN A 20 -16.15 -19.27 17.35
CA ASN A 20 -17.38 -19.59 16.61
C ASN A 20 -18.66 -19.39 17.44
N GLN A 21 -18.53 -19.22 18.75
CA GLN A 21 -19.63 -18.93 19.68
C GLN A 21 -19.64 -17.45 20.09
N LEU A 22 -18.71 -16.64 19.57
CA LEU A 22 -18.65 -15.21 19.84
C LEU A 22 -19.60 -14.45 18.92
N GLY A 23 -20.31 -13.49 19.52
CA GLY A 23 -20.96 -12.39 18.81
C GLY A 23 -22.13 -12.73 17.87
N PRO A 24 -22.75 -11.70 17.27
CA PRO A 24 -22.31 -10.29 17.30
C PRO A 24 -22.80 -9.55 18.57
N ILE A 25 -21.86 -9.16 19.44
CA ILE A 25 -22.13 -8.41 20.68
C ILE A 25 -22.46 -6.95 20.33
N SER A 26 -23.53 -6.41 20.90
CA SER A 26 -23.92 -5.00 20.74
C SER A 26 -22.94 -4.06 21.45
N LEU A 27 -22.54 -2.99 20.76
CA LEU A 27 -21.60 -1.97 21.27
C LEU A 27 -22.32 -0.85 22.05
N THR A 28 -23.06 -1.21 23.09
CA THR A 28 -23.89 -0.27 23.88
C THR A 28 -23.38 -0.06 25.31
N SER A 29 -22.67 -1.03 25.87
CA SER A 29 -22.15 -0.94 27.25
C SER A 29 -20.70 -0.45 27.28
N PRO A 30 -20.27 0.26 28.34
CA PRO A 30 -18.87 0.64 28.51
C PRO A 30 -17.91 -0.55 28.40
N LEU A 31 -18.27 -1.70 28.97
CA LEU A 31 -17.46 -2.92 28.89
C LEU A 31 -17.29 -3.42 27.45
N SER A 32 -18.37 -3.44 26.65
CA SER A 32 -18.30 -3.84 25.23
C SER A 32 -17.48 -2.88 24.37
N ILE A 33 -17.60 -1.57 24.63
CA ILE A 33 -16.84 -0.54 23.93
C ILE A 33 -15.35 -0.63 24.30
N SER A 34 -15.03 -0.81 25.58
CA SER A 34 -13.65 -1.01 26.04
C SER A 34 -13.05 -2.30 25.46
N ALA A 35 -13.80 -3.40 25.44
CA ALA A 35 -13.34 -4.65 24.83
C ALA A 35 -13.02 -4.46 23.34
N PHE A 36 -13.91 -3.81 22.60
CA PHE A 36 -13.70 -3.48 21.19
C PHE A 36 -12.44 -2.64 20.98
N ILE A 37 -12.27 -1.54 21.72
CA ILE A 37 -11.12 -0.64 21.59
C ILE A 37 -9.81 -1.36 21.91
N LEU A 38 -9.77 -2.15 22.99
CA LEU A 38 -8.56 -2.88 23.40
C LEU A 38 -8.13 -3.93 22.38
N LEU A 39 -9.09 -4.67 21.82
CA LEU A 39 -8.83 -5.64 20.76
C LEU A 39 -8.42 -4.94 19.46
N MET A 40 -9.10 -3.85 19.10
CA MET A 40 -8.78 -3.00 17.94
C MET A 40 -7.35 -2.48 18.03
N ILE A 41 -6.92 -1.96 19.18
CA ILE A 41 -5.53 -1.51 19.40
C ILE A 41 -4.53 -2.63 19.10
N GLY A 42 -4.78 -3.86 19.57
CA GLY A 42 -3.94 -5.02 19.26
C GLY A 42 -3.87 -5.32 17.77
N ALA A 43 -5.02 -5.29 17.10
CA ALA A 43 -5.13 -5.55 15.66
C ALA A 43 -4.39 -4.49 14.81
N ILE A 44 -4.65 -3.21 15.06
CA ILE A 44 -4.05 -2.10 14.29
C ILE A 44 -2.55 -1.94 14.59
N ALA A 45 -2.09 -2.26 15.81
CA ALA A 45 -0.67 -2.27 16.14
C ALA A 45 0.07 -3.37 15.39
N LYS A 46 -0.50 -4.59 15.34
CA LYS A 46 0.10 -5.70 14.58
C LYS A 46 0.08 -5.43 13.08
N ALA A 47 -1.00 -4.83 12.55
CA ALA A 47 -1.06 -4.43 11.15
C ALA A 47 -0.07 -3.30 10.81
N GLY A 48 0.33 -2.48 11.80
CA GLY A 48 1.23 -1.35 11.64
C GLY A 48 0.53 -0.09 11.14
N THR A 49 -0.61 0.23 11.73
CA THR A 49 -1.40 1.45 11.48
C THR A 49 -0.83 2.60 12.31
N MET A 50 -0.99 3.86 11.88
CA MET A 50 -0.62 4.98 12.74
C MET A 50 -1.53 5.05 13.99
N PRO A 51 -1.00 5.33 15.18
CA PRO A 51 0.39 5.74 15.45
C PRO A 51 1.40 4.59 15.68
N PHE A 52 0.97 3.33 15.76
CA PHE A 52 1.81 2.16 16.09
C PHE A 52 2.59 1.55 14.89
N HIS A 53 3.10 2.40 14.00
CA HIS A 53 3.60 2.02 12.68
C HIS A 53 5.13 2.00 12.55
N THR A 54 5.83 2.66 13.47
CA THR A 54 7.26 3.04 13.38
C THR A 54 8.22 1.86 13.34
N TRP A 55 7.85 0.75 13.98
CA TRP A 55 8.62 -0.50 13.91
C TRP A 55 8.81 -1.02 12.46
N ILE A 56 7.93 -0.70 11.50
CA ILE A 56 8.03 -1.19 10.13
C ILE A 56 9.12 -0.45 9.32
N PRO A 57 9.13 0.89 9.24
CA PRO A 57 10.26 1.61 8.64
C PRO A 57 11.60 1.32 9.30
N ASP A 58 11.63 1.21 10.62
CA ASP A 58 12.87 0.99 11.37
C ASP A 58 13.44 -0.41 11.15
N ALA A 59 12.59 -1.45 11.21
CA ALA A 59 13.01 -2.81 10.88
C ALA A 59 13.56 -2.93 9.44
N ALA A 60 13.12 -2.06 8.53
CA ALA A 60 13.56 -2.07 7.13
C ALA A 60 15.02 -1.63 6.94
N GLU A 61 15.59 -0.89 7.89
CA GLU A 61 16.98 -0.45 7.81
C GLU A 61 17.94 -1.63 7.93
N GLU A 62 17.66 -2.51 8.90
CA GLU A 62 18.55 -3.62 9.27
C GLU A 62 18.14 -4.95 8.62
N ALA A 63 16.85 -5.18 8.41
CA ALA A 63 16.36 -6.48 7.94
C ALA A 63 16.68 -6.71 6.45
N PRO A 64 17.04 -7.96 6.09
CA PRO A 64 17.11 -8.36 4.69
C PRO A 64 15.75 -8.24 3.99
N LEU A 65 15.76 -7.82 2.72
CA LEU A 65 14.54 -7.60 1.95
C LEU A 65 13.59 -8.81 1.81
N PRO A 66 14.06 -10.07 1.73
CA PRO A 66 13.17 -11.23 1.79
C PRO A 66 12.40 -11.35 3.11
N VAL A 67 13.01 -10.94 4.23
CA VAL A 67 12.34 -10.91 5.55
C VAL A 67 11.26 -9.83 5.54
N MET A 68 11.57 -8.66 4.99
CA MET A 68 10.58 -7.58 4.81
C MET A 68 9.40 -8.02 3.94
N ALA A 69 9.65 -8.82 2.89
CA ALA A 69 8.61 -9.36 2.02
C ALA A 69 7.71 -10.41 2.71
N LEU A 70 8.25 -11.21 3.63
CA LEU A 70 7.50 -12.27 4.30
C LEU A 70 6.78 -11.80 5.57
N LEU A 71 7.45 -11.03 6.42
CA LEU A 71 6.91 -10.64 7.72
C LEU A 71 6.12 -9.31 7.60
N PRO A 72 6.77 -8.13 7.51
CA PRO A 72 6.05 -6.88 7.34
C PRO A 72 5.17 -6.80 6.12
N ALA A 73 5.53 -7.29 4.93
CA ALA A 73 4.71 -7.02 3.75
C ALA A 73 3.45 -7.91 3.68
N SER A 74 3.48 -9.09 4.29
CA SER A 74 2.39 -10.07 4.20
C SER A 74 1.89 -10.52 5.56
N LEU A 75 2.61 -11.38 6.29
CA LEU A 75 2.11 -12.05 7.50
C LEU A 75 1.57 -11.08 8.56
N ASP A 76 2.28 -9.99 8.86
CA ASP A 76 1.85 -9.05 9.91
C ASP A 76 0.54 -8.33 9.53
N LYS A 77 0.38 -8.00 8.24
CA LYS A 77 -0.85 -7.35 7.73
C LYS A 77 -1.99 -8.35 7.68
N LEU A 78 -1.71 -9.57 7.23
CA LEU A 78 -2.68 -10.65 7.21
C LEU A 78 -3.23 -10.90 8.61
N LEU A 79 -2.36 -11.03 9.63
CA LEU A 79 -2.79 -11.29 11.01
C LEU A 79 -3.54 -10.09 11.63
N GLY A 80 -2.99 -8.88 11.51
CA GLY A 80 -3.57 -7.69 12.12
C GLY A 80 -4.93 -7.33 11.51
N ILE A 81 -5.02 -7.30 10.18
CA ILE A 81 -6.27 -6.96 9.49
C ILE A 81 -7.28 -8.12 9.54
N TYR A 82 -6.85 -9.38 9.50
CA TYR A 82 -7.73 -10.51 9.80
C TYR A 82 -8.40 -10.35 11.18
N LEU A 83 -7.60 -10.08 12.22
CA LEU A 83 -8.14 -9.86 13.56
C LEU A 83 -9.12 -8.68 13.58
N LEU A 84 -8.80 -7.56 12.94
CA LEU A 84 -9.71 -6.42 12.82
C LEU A 84 -11.02 -6.80 12.11
N SER A 85 -10.95 -7.55 11.01
CA SER A 85 -12.13 -8.06 10.31
C SER A 85 -12.98 -8.95 11.22
N ARG A 86 -12.37 -9.88 11.98
CA ARG A 86 -13.11 -10.73 12.93
C ARG A 86 -13.78 -9.92 14.04
N ILE A 87 -13.11 -8.88 14.54
CA ILE A 87 -13.67 -7.97 15.55
C ILE A 87 -14.92 -7.26 15.01
N CYS A 88 -14.85 -6.75 13.78
CA CYS A 88 -15.92 -5.93 13.20
C CYS A 88 -17.06 -6.73 12.55
N LEU A 89 -16.81 -7.97 12.12
CA LEU A 89 -17.80 -8.82 11.45
C LEU A 89 -18.43 -9.87 12.37
N ASP A 90 -17.61 -10.54 13.19
CA ASP A 90 -18.05 -11.69 13.96
C ASP A 90 -18.29 -11.33 15.43
N PHE A 91 -17.32 -10.69 16.08
CA PHE A 91 -17.36 -10.52 17.53
C PHE A 91 -18.32 -9.42 17.98
N PHE A 92 -18.33 -8.30 17.25
CA PHE A 92 -19.13 -7.13 17.58
C PHE A 92 -19.95 -6.66 16.39
N ARG A 93 -21.14 -6.12 16.68
CA ARG A 93 -21.98 -5.49 15.66
C ARG A 93 -21.52 -4.05 15.41
N LEU A 94 -20.62 -3.84 14.45
CA LEU A 94 -20.23 -2.49 14.03
C LEU A 94 -21.35 -1.86 13.19
N ILE A 95 -21.92 -0.75 13.67
CA ILE A 95 -22.98 -0.03 12.96
C ILE A 95 -22.35 1.08 12.11
N PRO A 96 -22.69 1.20 10.80
CA PRO A 96 -22.24 2.30 9.96
C PRO A 96 -22.55 3.67 10.60
N ASN A 97 -21.63 4.63 10.48
CA ASN A 97 -21.73 5.97 11.09
C ASN A 97 -21.82 6.01 12.63
N SER A 98 -21.64 4.89 13.33
CA SER A 98 -21.46 4.90 14.80
C SER A 98 -20.13 5.54 15.19
N GLY A 99 -20.00 5.99 16.44
CA GLY A 99 -18.76 6.60 16.94
C GLY A 99 -17.51 5.72 16.74
N LEU A 100 -17.63 4.40 16.91
CA LEU A 100 -16.54 3.44 16.69
C LEU A 100 -16.22 3.22 15.19
N SER A 101 -17.24 3.24 14.33
CA SER A 101 -17.06 3.22 12.87
C SER A 101 -16.32 4.48 12.41
N ILE A 102 -16.74 5.66 12.88
CA ILE A 102 -16.08 6.94 12.60
C ILE A 102 -14.63 6.93 13.10
N LEU A 103 -14.38 6.41 14.32
CA LEU A 103 -13.03 6.28 14.85
C LEU A 103 -12.11 5.46 13.93
N LEU A 104 -12.58 4.30 13.45
CA LEU A 104 -11.83 3.49 12.49
C LEU A 104 -11.57 4.23 11.17
N MET A 105 -12.57 4.93 10.64
CA MET A 105 -12.40 5.70 9.40
C MET A 105 -11.43 6.87 9.56
N ILE A 106 -11.41 7.53 10.74
CA ILE A 106 -10.40 8.54 11.09
C ILE A 106 -9.02 7.90 11.08
N ILE A 107 -8.82 6.80 11.81
CA ILE A 107 -7.54 6.10 11.90
C ILE A 107 -7.06 5.67 10.50
N GLY A 108 -7.94 5.07 9.70
CA GLY A 108 -7.65 4.62 8.34
C GLY A 108 -7.25 5.78 7.43
N SER A 109 -8.09 6.81 7.33
CA SER A 109 -7.84 7.97 6.46
C SER A 109 -6.60 8.75 6.86
N PHE A 110 -6.39 8.94 8.17
CA PHE A 110 -5.17 9.57 8.69
C PHE A 110 -3.93 8.75 8.34
N THR A 111 -3.98 7.43 8.53
CA THR A 111 -2.86 6.53 8.20
C THR A 111 -2.53 6.56 6.72
N ILE A 112 -3.52 6.57 5.83
CA ILE A 112 -3.30 6.68 4.37
C ILE A 112 -2.46 7.92 4.08
N MET A 113 -2.92 9.08 4.57
CA MET A 113 -2.36 10.39 4.27
C MET A 113 -0.99 10.61 4.91
N ALA A 114 -0.88 10.40 6.22
CA ALA A 114 0.36 10.64 6.93
C ALA A 114 1.48 9.70 6.44
N ALA A 115 1.19 8.41 6.23
CA ALA A 115 2.21 7.47 5.79
C ALA A 115 2.66 7.69 4.33
N VAL A 116 1.75 8.06 3.41
CA VAL A 116 2.15 8.33 2.02
C VAL A 116 2.99 9.62 1.92
N MET A 117 2.67 10.64 2.72
CA MET A 117 3.47 11.86 2.80
C MET A 117 4.88 11.57 3.33
N MET A 118 5.00 10.72 4.36
CA MET A 118 6.30 10.26 4.85
C MET A 118 7.07 9.43 3.81
N ALA A 119 6.38 8.62 3.01
CA ALA A 119 7.00 7.83 1.95
C ALA A 119 7.61 8.71 0.84
N LEU A 120 6.94 9.82 0.46
CA LEU A 120 7.39 10.71 -0.61
C LEU A 120 8.76 11.33 -0.35
N ILE A 121 9.06 11.66 0.89
CA ILE A 121 10.32 12.29 1.30
C ILE A 121 11.44 11.28 1.59
N GLN A 122 11.21 9.97 1.46
CA GLN A 122 12.26 8.99 1.69
C GLN A 122 13.27 8.94 0.52
N HIS A 123 14.55 8.85 0.87
CA HIS A 123 15.68 8.61 -0.04
C HIS A 123 16.15 7.14 -0.01
N ASN A 124 15.67 6.34 0.96
CA ASN A 124 16.00 4.93 1.07
C ASN A 124 14.85 4.07 0.53
N LEU A 125 15.16 3.15 -0.39
CA LEU A 125 14.20 2.25 -1.04
C LEU A 125 13.40 1.42 -0.03
N LYS A 126 14.06 0.83 0.98
CA LYS A 126 13.40 -0.06 1.97
C LYS A 126 12.45 0.73 2.84
N ARG A 127 12.89 1.88 3.36
CA ARG A 127 12.05 2.78 4.18
C ARG A 127 10.87 3.32 3.39
N LEU A 128 11.08 3.76 2.15
CA LEU A 128 10.01 4.22 1.26
C LEU A 128 8.95 3.14 1.08
N LEU A 129 9.37 1.90 0.78
CA LEU A 129 8.45 0.78 0.66
C LEU A 129 7.73 0.51 2.00
N SER A 130 8.41 0.55 3.13
CA SER A 130 7.79 0.36 4.45
C SER A 130 6.68 1.36 4.75
N TYR A 131 6.89 2.67 4.51
CA TYR A 131 5.84 3.67 4.69
C TYR A 131 4.64 3.46 3.75
N HIS A 132 4.88 3.01 2.53
CA HIS A 132 3.76 2.62 1.66
C HIS A 132 2.99 1.42 2.18
N ALA A 133 3.64 0.44 2.83
CA ALA A 133 2.93 -0.66 3.48
C ALA A 133 2.00 -0.17 4.59
N VAL A 134 2.45 0.81 5.39
CA VAL A 134 1.63 1.49 6.41
C VAL A 134 0.45 2.22 5.75
N SER A 135 0.68 2.97 4.67
CA SER A 135 -0.40 3.67 3.95
C SER A 135 -1.47 2.71 3.42
N GLN A 136 -1.06 1.54 2.88
CA GLN A 136 -2.02 0.54 2.38
C GLN A 136 -2.87 -0.08 3.49
N VAL A 137 -2.31 -0.27 4.68
CA VAL A 137 -3.08 -0.70 5.86
C VAL A 137 -4.19 0.30 6.19
N GLY A 138 -3.94 1.60 6.00
CA GLY A 138 -4.96 2.64 6.15
C GLY A 138 -6.19 2.43 5.24
N TYR A 139 -6.02 1.96 4.00
CA TYR A 139 -7.14 1.60 3.13
C TYR A 139 -7.92 0.40 3.67
N MET A 140 -7.23 -0.60 4.20
CA MET A 140 -7.87 -1.80 4.78
C MET A 140 -8.73 -1.41 5.99
N VAL A 141 -8.15 -0.60 6.88
CA VAL A 141 -8.84 -0.08 8.08
C VAL A 141 -10.02 0.81 7.70
N LEU A 142 -9.85 1.70 6.70
CA LEU A 142 -10.93 2.55 6.20
C LEU A 142 -12.08 1.70 5.67
N GLY A 143 -11.80 0.72 4.79
CA GLY A 143 -12.81 -0.16 4.21
C GLY A 143 -13.60 -0.93 5.27
N ILE A 144 -12.90 -1.56 6.22
CA ILE A 144 -13.52 -2.29 7.34
C ILE A 144 -14.31 -1.34 8.25
N GLY A 145 -13.75 -0.16 8.54
CA GLY A 145 -14.33 0.84 9.43
C GLY A 145 -15.67 1.41 8.94
N THR A 146 -15.93 1.38 7.63
CA THR A 146 -17.24 1.79 7.10
C THR A 146 -18.40 0.92 7.61
N GLY A 147 -18.14 -0.36 7.92
CA GLY A 147 -19.19 -1.35 8.17
C GLY A 147 -20.07 -1.67 6.95
N ILE A 148 -19.77 -1.13 5.78
CA ILE A 148 -20.51 -1.38 4.53
C ILE A 148 -19.95 -2.64 3.86
N PRO A 149 -20.78 -3.67 3.57
CA PRO A 149 -20.30 -4.97 3.09
C PRO A 149 -19.32 -4.89 1.91
N VAL A 150 -19.61 -4.06 0.91
CA VAL A 150 -18.74 -3.91 -0.28
C VAL A 150 -17.37 -3.32 0.09
N ALA A 151 -17.32 -2.30 0.95
CA ALA A 151 -16.05 -1.71 1.40
C ALA A 151 -15.29 -2.62 2.37
N VAL A 152 -15.98 -3.39 3.22
CA VAL A 152 -15.36 -4.40 4.09
C VAL A 152 -14.70 -5.49 3.24
N ALA A 153 -15.41 -6.03 2.25
CA ALA A 153 -14.83 -6.97 1.28
C ALA A 153 -13.66 -6.34 0.51
N GLY A 154 -13.78 -5.07 0.14
CA GLY A 154 -12.71 -4.29 -0.47
C GLY A 154 -11.46 -4.20 0.41
N GLY A 155 -11.62 -3.95 1.71
CA GLY A 155 -10.53 -3.91 2.70
C GLY A 155 -9.82 -5.25 2.88
N ILE A 156 -10.57 -6.35 2.99
CA ILE A 156 -10.03 -7.71 3.08
C ILE A 156 -9.35 -8.11 1.77
N PHE A 157 -9.93 -7.75 0.62
CA PHE A 157 -9.29 -7.98 -0.66
C PHE A 157 -8.02 -7.14 -0.84
N HIS A 158 -8.01 -5.90 -0.33
CA HIS A 158 -6.83 -5.04 -0.34
C HIS A 158 -5.70 -5.62 0.53
N MET A 159 -6.03 -6.27 1.66
CA MET A 159 -5.07 -7.03 2.47
C MET A 159 -4.39 -8.15 1.68
N LEU A 160 -5.16 -8.96 0.93
CA LEU A 160 -4.61 -9.98 0.04
C LEU A 160 -3.73 -9.36 -1.06
N ASN A 161 -4.22 -8.31 -1.71
CA ASN A 161 -3.47 -7.64 -2.77
C ASN A 161 -2.15 -7.07 -2.24
N ASN A 162 -2.16 -6.50 -1.03
CA ASN A 162 -0.95 -6.00 -0.37
C ASN A 162 0.09 -7.08 -0.18
N ALA A 163 -0.29 -8.26 0.33
CA ALA A 163 0.64 -9.37 0.44
C ALA A 163 1.27 -9.74 -0.92
N ILE A 164 0.55 -9.60 -2.03
CA ILE A 164 1.06 -9.93 -3.37
C ILE A 164 1.99 -8.83 -3.91
N TYR A 165 1.46 -7.62 -4.13
CA TYR A 165 2.25 -6.57 -4.79
C TYR A 165 3.40 -6.09 -3.89
N LYS A 166 3.21 -6.08 -2.56
CA LYS A 166 4.23 -5.54 -1.66
C LYS A 166 5.39 -6.51 -1.50
N SER A 167 5.12 -7.80 -1.42
CA SER A 167 6.18 -8.81 -1.45
C SER A 167 6.92 -8.77 -2.79
N SER A 168 6.23 -8.58 -3.94
CA SER A 168 6.90 -8.38 -5.23
C SER A 168 7.83 -7.16 -5.24
N LEU A 169 7.39 -6.04 -4.67
CA LEU A 169 8.19 -4.80 -4.58
C LEU A 169 9.41 -4.97 -3.67
N PHE A 170 9.27 -5.60 -2.50
CA PHE A 170 10.41 -5.85 -1.62
C PHE A 170 11.39 -6.86 -2.21
N LEU A 171 10.91 -7.92 -2.89
CA LEU A 171 11.78 -8.87 -3.59
C LEU A 171 12.52 -8.23 -4.77
N GLY A 172 11.86 -7.38 -5.55
CA GLY A 172 12.52 -6.62 -6.63
C GLY A 172 13.49 -5.57 -6.10
N GLY A 173 13.18 -4.90 -4.99
CA GLY A 173 14.15 -4.11 -4.25
C GLY A 173 15.34 -4.94 -3.78
N GLY A 174 15.10 -6.19 -3.37
CA GLY A 174 16.12 -7.15 -2.94
C GLY A 174 17.05 -7.54 -4.08
N ALA A 175 16.52 -7.71 -5.28
CA ALA A 175 17.32 -7.93 -6.48
C ALA A 175 18.23 -6.71 -6.76
N VAL A 176 17.69 -5.49 -6.65
CA VAL A 176 18.46 -4.25 -6.81
C VAL A 176 19.55 -4.12 -5.75
N GLU A 177 19.22 -4.27 -4.46
CA GLU A 177 20.17 -4.21 -3.34
C GLU A 177 21.25 -5.29 -3.50
N HIS A 178 20.88 -6.51 -3.92
CA HIS A 178 21.83 -7.59 -4.12
C HIS A 178 22.88 -7.27 -5.19
N ARG A 179 22.49 -6.60 -6.30
CA ARG A 179 23.41 -6.23 -7.39
C ARG A 179 24.18 -4.94 -7.11
N MET A 180 23.49 -3.94 -6.58
CA MET A 180 24.05 -2.59 -6.39
C MET A 180 24.67 -2.38 -5.01
N LYS A 181 24.46 -3.29 -4.06
CA LYS A 181 24.95 -3.21 -2.66
C LYS A 181 24.54 -1.91 -1.95
N THR A 182 23.46 -1.30 -2.39
CA THR A 182 22.91 -0.07 -1.83
C THR A 182 21.40 -0.03 -2.03
N THR A 183 20.71 0.64 -1.10
CA THR A 183 19.28 0.97 -1.17
C THR A 183 19.06 2.48 -1.19
N ASP A 184 20.15 3.25 -1.26
CA ASP A 184 20.14 4.70 -1.42
C ASP A 184 19.71 5.05 -2.86
N LEU A 185 18.55 5.68 -3.00
CA LEU A 185 17.97 6.04 -4.29
C LEU A 185 18.83 7.05 -5.06
N ASP A 186 19.61 7.88 -4.37
CA ASP A 186 20.50 8.86 -5.02
C ASP A 186 21.70 8.17 -5.70
N ARG A 187 22.02 6.94 -5.29
CA ARG A 187 23.09 6.11 -5.88
C ARG A 187 22.58 5.10 -6.93
N LEU A 188 21.26 5.00 -7.14
CA LEU A 188 20.65 4.09 -8.11
C LEU A 188 20.27 4.82 -9.41
N GLY A 189 19.98 4.08 -10.47
CA GLY A 189 19.58 4.64 -11.77
C GLY A 189 20.03 3.79 -12.94
N GLY A 190 19.33 3.90 -14.07
CA GLY A 190 19.68 3.24 -15.35
C GLY A 190 19.57 1.71 -15.35
N LEU A 191 18.94 1.09 -14.34
CA LEU A 191 18.89 -0.36 -14.20
C LEU A 191 17.89 -1.06 -15.14
N ALA A 192 16.97 -0.33 -15.79
CA ALA A 192 15.91 -0.94 -16.62
C ALA A 192 16.46 -1.82 -17.76
N LYS A 193 17.56 -1.40 -18.42
CA LYS A 193 18.20 -2.18 -19.49
C LYS A 193 19.04 -3.35 -18.97
N LEU A 194 19.49 -3.24 -17.72
CA LEU A 194 20.43 -4.17 -17.09
C LEU A 194 19.71 -5.32 -16.37
N MET A 195 18.53 -5.02 -15.82
CA MET A 195 17.68 -5.94 -15.07
C MET A 195 16.22 -5.84 -15.58
N PRO A 196 15.95 -6.14 -16.86
CA PRO A 196 14.64 -5.91 -17.47
C PRO A 196 13.51 -6.71 -16.82
N VAL A 197 13.77 -7.93 -16.34
CA VAL A 197 12.73 -8.74 -15.68
C VAL A 197 12.42 -8.17 -14.30
N THR A 198 13.44 -7.79 -13.54
CA THR A 198 13.25 -7.09 -12.25
C THR A 198 12.49 -5.78 -12.47
N PHE A 199 12.85 -4.99 -13.48
CA PHE A 199 12.15 -3.74 -13.80
C PHE A 199 10.68 -3.97 -14.13
N ILE A 200 10.35 -4.88 -15.05
CA ILE A 200 8.96 -5.15 -15.47
C ILE A 200 8.13 -5.64 -14.29
N THR A 201 8.63 -6.60 -13.51
CA THR A 201 7.90 -7.15 -12.36
C THR A 201 7.70 -6.10 -11.26
N PHE A 202 8.71 -5.28 -10.97
CA PHE A 202 8.60 -4.17 -10.03
C PHE A 202 7.63 -3.10 -10.54
N PHE A 203 7.66 -2.77 -11.82
CA PHE A 203 6.77 -1.79 -12.44
C PHE A 203 5.31 -2.23 -12.41
N ILE A 204 5.02 -3.50 -12.73
CA ILE A 204 3.68 -4.09 -12.58
C ILE A 204 3.20 -3.98 -11.13
N ALA A 205 4.04 -4.36 -10.16
CA ALA A 205 3.68 -4.28 -8.76
C ALA A 205 3.50 -2.82 -8.27
N ALA A 206 4.26 -1.87 -8.82
CA ALA A 206 4.14 -0.44 -8.56
C ALA A 206 2.81 0.12 -9.09
N LEU A 207 2.44 -0.19 -10.33
CA LEU A 207 1.12 0.18 -10.88
C LEU A 207 -0.03 -0.45 -10.09
N SER A 208 0.19 -1.68 -9.63
CA SER A 208 -0.77 -2.41 -8.81
C SER A 208 -1.05 -1.73 -7.47
N ILE A 209 -0.02 -1.43 -6.67
CA ILE A 209 -0.19 -0.70 -5.40
C ILE A 209 -0.75 0.72 -5.59
N SER A 210 -0.39 1.37 -6.69
CA SER A 210 -0.94 2.69 -7.05
C SER A 210 -2.41 2.65 -7.45
N GLY A 211 -2.97 1.47 -7.69
CA GLY A 211 -4.37 1.31 -8.07
C GLY A 211 -4.65 1.71 -9.51
N VAL A 212 -3.79 1.29 -10.45
CA VAL A 212 -3.98 1.54 -11.89
C VAL A 212 -4.70 0.33 -12.51
N PRO A 213 -5.75 0.53 -13.35
CA PRO A 213 -6.29 -0.57 -14.16
C PRO A 213 -5.24 -1.11 -15.14
N PRO A 214 -5.15 -2.44 -15.39
CA PRO A 214 -6.09 -3.49 -15.00
C PRO A 214 -5.67 -4.29 -13.75
N PHE A 215 -4.80 -3.75 -12.88
CA PHE A 215 -4.17 -4.51 -11.79
C PHE A 215 -5.09 -4.66 -10.55
N ASN A 216 -4.79 -5.65 -9.71
CA ASN A 216 -5.64 -6.04 -8.56
C ASN A 216 -5.89 -4.89 -7.55
N GLY A 217 -4.90 -4.02 -7.31
CA GLY A 217 -5.03 -2.93 -6.34
C GLY A 217 -6.03 -1.85 -6.75
N PHE A 218 -6.33 -1.70 -8.05
CA PHE A 218 -7.41 -0.81 -8.50
C PHE A 218 -8.76 -1.32 -7.98
N PHE A 219 -9.02 -2.62 -8.17
CA PHE A 219 -10.32 -3.21 -7.87
C PHE A 219 -10.64 -3.16 -6.38
N SER A 220 -9.67 -3.46 -5.50
CA SER A 220 -9.90 -3.38 -4.07
C SER A 220 -10.12 -1.94 -3.58
N LYS A 221 -9.38 -0.95 -4.10
CA LYS A 221 -9.61 0.47 -3.80
C LYS A 221 -10.96 0.96 -4.32
N TRP A 222 -11.35 0.52 -5.53
CA TRP A 222 -12.65 0.82 -6.10
C TRP A 222 -13.80 0.36 -5.19
N MET A 223 -13.75 -0.86 -4.67
CA MET A 223 -14.74 -1.37 -3.71
C MET A 223 -14.80 -0.54 -2.42
N ILE A 224 -13.65 -0.10 -1.91
CA ILE A 224 -13.58 0.78 -0.73
C ILE A 224 -14.25 2.13 -1.05
N TYR A 225 -13.96 2.74 -2.20
CA TYR A 225 -14.58 4.00 -2.62
C TYR A 225 -16.09 3.88 -2.79
N GLN A 226 -16.57 2.78 -3.39
CA GLN A 226 -18.00 2.49 -3.51
C GLN A 226 -18.68 2.46 -2.13
N GLY A 227 -18.14 1.71 -1.18
CA GLY A 227 -18.74 1.63 0.15
C GLY A 227 -18.63 2.93 0.95
N VAL A 228 -17.58 3.74 0.76
CA VAL A 228 -17.50 5.09 1.35
C VAL A 228 -18.59 6.01 0.78
N VAL A 229 -18.86 5.96 -0.52
CA VAL A 229 -19.96 6.74 -1.12
C VAL A 229 -21.32 6.20 -0.65
N GLU A 230 -21.47 4.88 -0.53
CA GLU A 230 -22.70 4.23 -0.06
C GLU A 230 -23.00 4.57 1.41
N LEU A 231 -21.96 4.73 2.24
CA LEU A 231 -22.07 5.21 3.61
C LEU A 231 -22.81 6.54 3.69
N GLY A 232 -22.71 7.40 2.67
CA GLY A 232 -23.44 8.67 2.59
C GLY A 232 -24.97 8.52 2.50
N LYS A 233 -25.48 7.33 2.17
CA LYS A 233 -26.92 7.02 2.20
C LYS A 233 -27.43 6.69 3.60
N PHE A 234 -26.53 6.28 4.50
CA PHE A 234 -26.87 6.01 5.90
C PHE A 234 -26.94 7.35 6.64
N GLY A 235 -28.06 7.64 7.32
CA GLY A 235 -28.19 8.84 8.14
C GLY A 235 -27.10 8.93 9.23
N GLY A 236 -26.77 10.15 9.68
CA GLY A 236 -25.70 10.36 10.66
C GLY A 236 -25.05 11.74 10.58
N THR A 237 -23.73 11.80 10.82
CA THR A 237 -22.86 12.98 10.97
C THR A 237 -22.75 13.92 9.73
N GLY A 238 -23.73 13.93 8.83
CA GLY A 238 -23.72 14.72 7.61
C GLY A 238 -22.80 14.17 6.53
N ASN A 239 -22.29 15.04 5.66
CA ASN A 239 -21.50 14.67 4.47
C ASN A 239 -20.02 14.31 4.76
N LEU A 240 -19.69 13.80 5.96
CA LEU A 240 -18.30 13.45 6.32
C LEU A 240 -17.70 12.36 5.42
N TRP A 241 -18.53 11.54 4.78
CA TRP A 241 -18.08 10.53 3.80
C TRP A 241 -17.22 11.13 2.67
N ILE A 242 -17.46 12.39 2.30
CA ILE A 242 -16.67 13.12 1.30
C ILE A 242 -15.22 13.26 1.76
N LEU A 243 -14.98 13.53 3.06
CA LEU A 243 -13.63 13.68 3.59
C LEU A 243 -12.85 12.36 3.54
N TRP A 244 -13.49 11.24 3.89
CA TRP A 244 -12.88 9.91 3.80
C TRP A 244 -12.55 9.55 2.36
N LEU A 245 -13.46 9.86 1.42
CA LEU A 245 -13.26 9.62 -0.01
C LEU A 245 -12.11 10.47 -0.55
N LEU A 246 -12.07 11.76 -0.23
CA LEU A 246 -10.99 12.67 -0.65
C LEU A 246 -9.65 12.21 -0.12
N ALA A 247 -9.56 11.83 1.16
CA ALA A 247 -8.33 11.31 1.75
C ALA A 247 -7.86 10.02 1.03
N ALA A 248 -8.78 9.10 0.74
CA ALA A 248 -8.46 7.84 0.09
C ALA A 248 -8.14 8.00 -1.41
N MET A 249 -8.75 8.94 -2.14
CA MET A 249 -8.42 9.21 -3.54
C MET A 249 -7.10 9.98 -3.66
N PHE A 250 -6.93 11.03 -2.85
CA PHE A 250 -5.72 11.84 -2.85
C PHE A 250 -4.51 11.01 -2.38
N GLY A 251 -4.68 10.18 -1.36
CA GLY A 251 -3.66 9.22 -0.95
C GLY A 251 -3.24 8.26 -2.08
N SER A 252 -4.18 7.88 -2.97
CA SER A 252 -3.86 6.98 -4.08
C SER A 252 -3.08 7.71 -5.17
N ALA A 253 -3.42 8.99 -5.44
CA ALA A 253 -2.66 9.84 -6.32
C ALA A 253 -1.23 10.09 -5.80
N LEU A 254 -1.06 10.35 -4.51
CA LEU A 254 0.26 10.48 -3.88
C LEU A 254 1.05 9.16 -3.90
N THR A 255 0.36 8.01 -3.78
CA THR A 255 0.99 6.70 -3.93
C THR A 255 1.54 6.55 -5.35
N LEU A 256 0.75 6.87 -6.38
CA LEU A 256 1.22 6.87 -7.77
C LEU A 256 2.44 7.79 -7.96
N ALA A 257 2.38 9.04 -7.48
CA ALA A 257 3.49 9.98 -7.57
C ALA A 257 4.77 9.42 -6.92
N SER A 258 4.67 8.85 -5.72
CA SER A 258 5.80 8.25 -5.02
C SER A 258 6.37 7.02 -5.74
N PHE A 259 5.53 6.20 -6.37
CA PHE A 259 6.02 5.07 -7.15
C PHE A 259 6.64 5.48 -8.48
N MET A 260 6.17 6.57 -9.10
CA MET A 260 6.83 7.17 -10.26
C MET A 260 8.24 7.66 -9.88
N LYS A 261 8.39 8.35 -8.74
CA LYS A 261 9.71 8.69 -8.15
C LYS A 261 10.59 7.46 -7.99
N LEU A 262 10.06 6.43 -7.33
CA LEU A 262 10.82 5.21 -7.01
C LEU A 262 11.30 4.49 -8.27
N ILE A 263 10.42 4.31 -9.25
CA ILE A 263 10.75 3.71 -10.54
C ILE A 263 11.79 4.54 -11.27
N HIS A 264 11.61 5.85 -11.31
CA HIS A 264 12.53 6.75 -11.99
C HIS A 264 13.93 6.70 -11.37
N ALA A 265 14.03 6.86 -10.06
CA ALA A 265 15.31 6.85 -9.35
C ALA A 265 16.02 5.49 -9.37
N THR A 266 15.26 4.38 -9.39
CA THR A 266 15.85 3.03 -9.33
C THR A 266 16.25 2.52 -10.71
N PHE A 267 15.36 2.61 -11.69
CA PHE A 267 15.48 1.90 -12.97
C PHE A 267 15.69 2.82 -14.17
N LEU A 268 15.19 4.06 -14.12
CA LEU A 268 15.32 5.02 -15.20
C LEU A 268 16.45 6.03 -14.88
N GLY A 269 16.53 7.11 -15.66
CA GLY A 269 17.57 8.13 -15.48
C GLY A 269 18.97 7.65 -15.85
N THR A 270 19.97 8.46 -15.50
CA THR A 270 21.38 8.14 -15.74
C THR A 270 21.91 7.20 -14.66
N SER A 271 22.72 6.22 -15.07
CA SER A 271 23.47 5.37 -14.15
C SER A 271 24.39 6.24 -13.28
N SER A 272 24.55 5.89 -12.00
CA SER A 272 25.58 6.52 -11.18
C SER A 272 26.95 6.31 -11.82
N SER A 273 27.75 7.38 -11.90
CA SER A 273 29.11 7.41 -12.45
C SER A 273 30.13 6.66 -11.58
N SER A 274 29.73 6.20 -10.40
CA SER A 274 30.54 5.39 -9.50
C SER A 274 29.71 4.22 -8.93
N PRO A 275 29.47 3.14 -9.72
CA PRO A 275 28.98 1.91 -9.13
C PRO A 275 29.94 1.47 -8.01
N PRO A 276 29.44 0.99 -6.86
CA PRO A 276 30.31 0.61 -5.75
C PRO A 276 31.38 -0.38 -6.23
N LYS A 277 32.62 -0.22 -5.77
CA LYS A 277 33.81 -1.00 -6.20
C LYS A 277 33.63 -2.53 -6.15
N ASN A 278 32.61 -3.02 -5.44
CA ASN A 278 32.27 -4.43 -5.27
C ASN A 278 31.02 -4.88 -6.06
N ALA A 279 30.47 -4.05 -6.96
CA ALA A 279 29.41 -4.48 -7.86
C ALA A 279 29.97 -5.53 -8.83
N HIS A 280 29.45 -6.76 -8.78
CA HIS A 280 29.89 -7.84 -9.66
C HIS A 280 29.76 -7.42 -11.14
N SER A 281 30.84 -7.59 -11.91
CA SER A 281 30.95 -7.54 -13.38
C SER A 281 29.66 -7.21 -14.14
N GLY A 282 29.31 -5.92 -14.18
CA GLY A 282 28.07 -5.41 -14.80
C GLY A 282 26.78 -5.85 -14.09
N PRO A 283 25.83 -4.95 -13.81
CA PRO A 283 24.50 -5.36 -13.40
C PRO A 283 23.88 -6.15 -14.56
N LYS A 284 23.73 -7.44 -14.38
CA LYS A 284 22.93 -8.35 -15.19
C LYS A 284 21.73 -8.75 -14.34
N GLU A 285 20.76 -9.41 -14.93
CA GLU A 285 19.62 -9.96 -14.20
C GLU A 285 20.07 -10.88 -13.04
N VAL A 286 19.27 -10.93 -11.97
CA VAL A 286 19.49 -11.86 -10.85
C VAL A 286 19.17 -13.31 -11.25
N GLY A 287 19.67 -14.26 -10.46
CA GLY A 287 19.43 -15.69 -10.69
C GLY A 287 17.96 -16.09 -10.60
N LEU A 288 17.61 -17.23 -11.20
CA LEU A 288 16.24 -17.73 -11.29
C LEU A 288 15.53 -17.87 -9.94
N SER A 289 16.27 -18.18 -8.87
CA SER A 289 15.72 -18.29 -7.51
C SER A 289 15.12 -16.97 -7.00
N MET A 290 15.64 -15.82 -7.42
CA MET A 290 15.08 -14.51 -7.11
C MET A 290 14.02 -14.10 -8.13
N THR A 291 14.26 -14.39 -9.41
CA THR A 291 13.39 -13.95 -10.52
C THR A 291 12.03 -14.66 -10.53
N ILE A 292 11.99 -15.97 -10.29
CA ILE A 292 10.75 -16.76 -10.36
C ILE A 292 9.67 -16.23 -9.39
N PRO A 293 9.95 -16.02 -8.08
CA PRO A 293 8.97 -15.45 -7.17
C PRO A 293 8.43 -14.07 -7.61
N MET A 294 9.31 -13.20 -8.11
CA MET A 294 8.89 -11.87 -8.60
C MET A 294 7.93 -11.97 -9.78
N VAL A 295 8.24 -12.84 -10.75
CA VAL A 295 7.38 -13.06 -11.92
C VAL A 295 6.04 -13.65 -11.52
N ILE A 296 6.00 -14.60 -10.60
CA ILE A 296 4.75 -15.19 -10.08
C ILE A 296 3.88 -14.11 -9.43
N LEU A 297 4.44 -13.31 -8.51
CA LEU A 297 3.69 -12.29 -7.80
C LEU A 297 3.21 -11.15 -8.73
N ALA A 298 4.04 -10.72 -9.68
CA ALA A 298 3.63 -9.74 -10.69
C ALA A 298 2.51 -10.30 -11.60
N SER A 299 2.60 -11.57 -11.99
CA SER A 299 1.55 -12.24 -12.77
C SER A 299 0.24 -12.33 -11.98
N LEU A 300 0.30 -12.59 -10.66
CA LEU A 300 -0.88 -12.55 -9.79
C LEU A 300 -1.49 -11.13 -9.70
N CYS A 301 -0.67 -10.07 -9.68
CA CYS A 301 -1.20 -8.69 -9.72
C CYS A 301 -2.07 -8.43 -10.95
N VAL A 302 -1.66 -8.95 -12.11
CA VAL A 302 -2.44 -8.87 -13.36
C VAL A 302 -3.65 -9.79 -13.29
N GLY A 303 -3.44 -11.09 -13.03
CA GLY A 303 -4.50 -12.10 -13.05
C GLY A 303 -5.64 -11.79 -12.06
N PHE A 304 -5.31 -11.38 -10.83
CA PHE A 304 -6.31 -11.00 -9.83
C PHE A 304 -6.96 -9.65 -10.12
N GLY A 305 -6.39 -8.82 -10.98
CA GLY A 305 -7.04 -7.60 -11.46
C GLY A 305 -8.02 -7.88 -12.59
N VAL A 306 -7.56 -8.56 -13.64
CA VAL A 306 -8.37 -8.91 -14.82
C VAL A 306 -9.53 -9.84 -14.47
N PHE A 307 -9.30 -10.80 -13.56
CA PHE A 307 -10.30 -11.78 -13.13
C PHE A 307 -10.76 -11.56 -11.68
N ALA A 308 -10.71 -10.32 -11.18
CA ALA A 308 -10.99 -9.97 -9.78
C ALA A 308 -12.24 -10.64 -9.21
N TYR A 309 -13.37 -10.58 -9.93
CA TYR A 309 -14.60 -11.22 -9.46
C TYR A 309 -14.53 -12.75 -9.47
N ARG A 310 -14.07 -13.35 -10.58
CA ARG A 310 -14.13 -14.80 -10.81
C ARG A 310 -13.16 -15.58 -9.94
N LEU A 311 -11.99 -15.00 -9.65
CA LEU A 311 -10.92 -15.66 -8.90
C LEU A 311 -10.87 -15.16 -7.45
N PRO A 312 -10.19 -14.05 -7.11
CA PRO A 312 -9.91 -13.78 -5.71
C PRO A 312 -11.16 -13.47 -4.89
N LEU A 313 -12.12 -12.71 -5.43
CA LEU A 313 -13.33 -12.38 -4.68
C LEU A 313 -14.19 -13.61 -4.43
N ARG A 314 -14.58 -14.34 -5.48
CA ARG A 314 -15.45 -15.50 -5.35
C ARG A 314 -14.82 -16.61 -4.51
N LEU A 315 -13.52 -16.88 -4.68
CA LEU A 315 -12.86 -18.00 -4.01
C LEU A 315 -12.44 -17.68 -2.57
N PHE A 316 -12.06 -16.44 -2.26
CA PHE A 316 -11.42 -16.12 -0.98
C PHE A 316 -12.15 -15.06 -0.13
N ILE A 317 -12.95 -14.18 -0.72
CA ILE A 317 -13.44 -12.97 -0.01
C ILE A 317 -14.96 -12.96 0.21
N LEU A 318 -15.76 -13.23 -0.83
CA LEU A 318 -17.22 -13.00 -0.75
C LEU A 318 -17.90 -13.90 0.29
N ALA A 319 -17.39 -15.12 0.51
CA ALA A 319 -17.95 -16.04 1.51
C ALA A 319 -17.69 -15.60 2.96
N SER A 320 -16.73 -14.70 3.20
CA SER A 320 -16.37 -14.24 4.55
C SER A 320 -17.07 -12.95 4.97
N VAL A 321 -17.79 -12.28 4.06
CA VAL A 321 -18.48 -11.01 4.33
C VAL A 321 -20.00 -11.19 4.25
N PRO A 322 -20.71 -11.21 5.39
CA PRO A 322 -22.16 -11.35 5.41
C PRO A 322 -22.87 -10.19 4.71
N GLY A 323 -23.94 -10.49 3.96
CA GLY A 323 -24.82 -9.47 3.38
C GLY A 323 -24.23 -8.66 2.23
N ILE A 324 -23.12 -9.11 1.62
CA ILE A 324 -22.60 -8.47 0.41
C ILE A 324 -23.59 -8.68 -0.77
N PRO A 325 -24.08 -7.59 -1.40
CA PRO A 325 -25.01 -7.72 -2.52
C PRO A 325 -24.32 -8.35 -3.74
N SER A 326 -25.13 -8.82 -4.69
CA SER A 326 -24.60 -9.35 -5.94
C SER A 326 -23.79 -8.25 -6.67
N PRO A 327 -22.72 -8.59 -7.42
CA PRO A 327 -21.91 -7.56 -8.09
C PRO A 327 -22.67 -6.68 -9.07
N ALA A 328 -23.81 -7.14 -9.58
CA ALA A 328 -24.68 -6.37 -10.46
C ALA A 328 -25.36 -5.20 -9.72
N GLU A 329 -25.48 -5.29 -8.39
CA GLU A 329 -26.09 -4.27 -7.53
C GLU A 329 -25.04 -3.32 -6.93
N TRP A 330 -23.75 -3.55 -7.16
CA TRP A 330 -22.71 -2.66 -6.68
C TRP A 330 -22.79 -1.31 -7.37
N MET A 331 -22.56 -0.24 -6.60
CA MET A 331 -22.70 1.11 -7.10
C MET A 331 -21.60 1.48 -8.09
N GLY A 332 -21.96 1.74 -9.35
CA GLY A 332 -21.00 2.12 -10.39
C GLY A 332 -20.57 0.94 -11.24
N TRP A 333 -20.33 1.21 -12.52
CA TRP A 333 -20.14 0.18 -13.53
C TRP A 333 -18.66 -0.06 -13.79
N TRP A 334 -18.12 -1.16 -13.24
CA TRP A 334 -16.77 -1.63 -13.55
C TRP A 334 -16.77 -3.10 -13.95
N GLN A 335 -16.43 -3.38 -15.20
CA GLN A 335 -16.27 -4.74 -15.73
C GLN A 335 -14.79 -5.00 -16.04
N PRO A 336 -14.04 -5.69 -15.16
CA PRO A 336 -12.59 -5.85 -15.30
C PRO A 336 -12.15 -6.39 -16.65
N GLY A 337 -12.83 -7.44 -17.15
CA GLY A 337 -12.47 -8.08 -18.41
C GLY A 337 -12.67 -7.17 -19.62
N LEU A 338 -13.82 -6.48 -19.69
CA LEU A 338 -14.12 -5.53 -20.76
C LEU A 338 -13.16 -4.34 -20.71
N ALA A 339 -12.96 -3.75 -19.53
CA ALA A 339 -12.05 -2.62 -19.34
C ALA A 339 -10.62 -2.97 -19.74
N THR A 340 -10.14 -4.16 -19.33
CA THR A 340 -8.82 -4.66 -19.74
C THR A 340 -8.74 -4.82 -21.26
N GLY A 341 -9.78 -5.38 -21.90
CA GLY A 341 -9.85 -5.50 -23.36
C GLY A 341 -9.73 -4.15 -24.06
N LEU A 342 -10.45 -3.14 -23.58
CA LEU A 342 -10.40 -1.77 -24.12
C LEU A 342 -9.02 -1.12 -23.91
N ILE A 343 -8.37 -1.32 -22.76
CA ILE A 343 -7.00 -0.85 -22.51
C ILE A 343 -6.02 -1.49 -23.50
N ILE A 344 -6.11 -2.81 -23.71
CA ILE A 344 -5.26 -3.52 -24.68
C ILE A 344 -5.49 -3.00 -26.09
N VAL A 345 -6.75 -2.80 -26.50
CA VAL A 345 -7.08 -2.21 -27.81
C VAL A 345 -6.48 -0.82 -27.96
N GLY A 346 -6.59 0.04 -26.93
CA GLY A 346 -5.97 1.36 -26.93
C GLY A 346 -4.44 1.31 -27.08
N ILE A 347 -3.77 0.40 -26.37
CA ILE A 347 -2.32 0.19 -26.49
C ILE A 347 -1.96 -0.29 -27.91
N ILE A 348 -2.72 -1.23 -28.48
CA ILE A 348 -2.49 -1.75 -29.84
C ILE A 348 -2.66 -0.62 -30.87
N ILE A 349 -3.71 0.19 -30.77
CA ILE A 349 -3.93 1.34 -31.66
C ILE A 349 -2.76 2.33 -31.54
N GLY A 350 -2.34 2.66 -30.31
CA GLY A 350 -1.19 3.52 -30.08
C GLY A 350 0.11 2.97 -30.70
N ALA A 351 0.34 1.66 -30.56
CA ALA A 351 1.47 0.98 -31.17
C ALA A 351 1.41 1.00 -32.70
N ILE A 352 0.23 0.78 -33.30
CA ILE A 352 0.03 0.89 -34.76
C ILE A 352 0.33 2.31 -35.24
N ILE A 353 -0.21 3.34 -34.59
CA ILE A 353 0.07 4.75 -34.92
C ILE A 353 1.57 5.03 -34.83
N TYR A 354 2.21 4.57 -33.75
CA TYR A 354 3.65 4.73 -33.56
C TYR A 354 4.46 4.04 -34.67
N LEU A 355 4.13 2.81 -35.05
CA LEU A 355 4.84 2.05 -36.09
C LEU A 355 4.60 2.60 -37.51
N LEU A 356 3.42 3.16 -37.78
CA LEU A 356 3.09 3.84 -39.03
C LEU A 356 3.72 5.23 -39.13
N SER A 357 4.00 5.86 -37.99
CA SER A 357 4.70 7.14 -37.96
C SER A 357 6.15 6.98 -38.42
N LYS A 358 6.68 7.98 -39.16
CA LYS A 358 8.11 8.03 -39.54
C LYS A 358 9.03 8.37 -38.36
N VAL A 359 8.61 8.15 -37.11
CA VAL A 359 9.41 8.37 -35.88
C VAL A 359 10.43 7.23 -35.74
N ARG A 360 11.35 7.15 -36.69
CA ARG A 360 12.51 6.24 -36.65
C ARG A 360 13.82 6.99 -36.33
N LEU A 361 13.80 8.31 -36.36
CA LEU A 361 14.94 9.15 -35.99
C LEU A 361 14.85 9.49 -34.51
N PHE A 362 15.33 8.59 -33.65
CA PHE A 362 15.63 8.97 -32.28
C PHE A 362 16.79 9.96 -32.31
N ARG A 363 16.52 11.22 -32.02
CA ARG A 363 17.59 12.20 -31.79
C ARG A 363 18.12 11.97 -30.38
N GLU A 364 19.24 11.29 -30.27
CA GLU A 364 20.03 11.31 -29.05
C GLU A 364 20.70 12.69 -28.97
N SER A 365 20.30 13.48 -27.99
CA SER A 365 20.90 14.78 -27.67
C SER A 365 21.38 14.71 -26.24
N THR A 366 22.47 15.42 -25.94
CA THR A 366 22.83 15.71 -24.55
C THR A 366 21.67 16.42 -23.88
N SER A 367 21.46 16.13 -22.59
CA SER A 367 20.44 16.79 -21.78
C SER A 367 20.68 18.30 -21.81
N TYR A 368 19.66 19.08 -22.16
CA TYR A 368 19.76 20.53 -22.17
C TYR A 368 19.74 21.05 -20.74
N ILE A 369 20.89 21.50 -20.24
CA ILE A 369 21.06 22.09 -18.90
C ILE A 369 21.30 23.60 -18.99
N GLY A 370 20.57 24.29 -19.87
CA GLY A 370 20.68 25.75 -19.99
C GLY A 370 21.96 26.25 -20.69
N GLY A 371 22.64 25.39 -21.45
CA GLY A 371 23.87 25.73 -22.19
C GLY A 371 25.17 25.31 -21.51
N GLU A 372 25.11 24.76 -20.30
CA GLU A 372 26.26 24.19 -19.59
C GLU A 372 26.68 22.82 -20.16
N GLU A 373 27.94 22.44 -19.97
CA GLU A 373 28.41 21.08 -20.26
C GLU A 373 28.10 20.15 -19.08
N VAL A 374 27.50 18.99 -19.38
CA VAL A 374 27.18 17.99 -18.35
C VAL A 374 28.48 17.41 -17.82
N SER A 375 28.86 17.76 -16.59
CA SER A 375 29.97 17.08 -15.92
C SER A 375 29.58 15.62 -15.64
N PRO A 376 30.51 14.66 -15.68
CA PRO A 376 30.23 13.25 -15.32
C PRO A 376 29.70 13.06 -13.89
N GLU A 377 29.83 14.08 -13.05
CA GLU A 377 29.41 14.13 -11.66
C GLU A 377 28.00 14.75 -11.51
N MET A 378 27.53 15.48 -12.53
CA MET A 378 26.22 16.14 -12.51
C MET A 378 25.10 15.11 -12.74
N LYS A 379 24.41 14.76 -11.66
CA LYS A 379 23.21 13.93 -11.69
C LYS A 379 22.03 14.71 -11.13
N VAL A 380 20.98 14.86 -11.93
CA VAL A 380 19.68 15.35 -11.44
C VAL A 380 18.95 14.15 -10.84
N SER A 381 18.92 14.05 -9.51
CA SER A 381 18.21 12.97 -8.83
C SER A 381 16.71 13.19 -8.94
N GLY A 382 15.96 12.13 -9.29
CA GLY A 382 14.49 12.18 -9.20
C GLY A 382 13.98 12.29 -7.76
N VAL A 383 14.87 12.08 -6.77
CA VAL A 383 14.53 12.06 -5.35
C VAL A 383 14.35 13.48 -4.82
N ASP A 384 15.14 14.43 -5.33
CA ASP A 384 15.16 15.87 -4.98
C ASP A 384 13.88 16.60 -5.39
N PHE A 385 13.11 16.05 -6.33
CA PHE A 385 11.84 16.64 -6.79
C PHE A 385 10.85 16.90 -5.63
N TYR A 386 10.97 16.15 -4.53
CA TYR A 386 10.10 16.27 -3.37
C TYR A 386 10.69 17.11 -2.23
N ASP A 387 11.89 17.68 -2.40
CA ASP A 387 12.45 18.61 -1.42
C ASP A 387 11.60 19.88 -1.30
N THR A 388 10.95 20.32 -2.38
CA THR A 388 9.97 21.42 -2.30
C THR A 388 8.81 21.08 -1.36
N VAL A 389 8.34 19.83 -1.37
CA VAL A 389 7.27 19.37 -0.47
C VAL A 389 7.78 19.28 0.97
N ARG A 390 9.00 18.76 1.16
CA ARG A 390 9.65 18.67 2.47
C ARG A 390 9.87 20.06 3.10
N ASN A 391 10.33 21.02 2.30
CA ASN A 391 10.72 22.35 2.74
C ASN A 391 9.56 23.36 2.76
N PHE A 392 8.35 22.94 2.39
CA PHE A 392 7.17 23.79 2.46
C PHE A 392 6.91 24.23 3.90
N SER A 393 6.79 25.53 4.15
CA SER A 393 6.80 26.12 5.51
C SER A 393 5.72 25.57 6.46
N GLY A 394 4.58 25.12 5.93
CA GLY A 394 3.51 24.48 6.70
C GLY A 394 3.77 23.01 7.05
N LEU A 395 4.64 22.31 6.32
CA LEU A 395 4.90 20.88 6.47
C LEU A 395 6.29 20.56 7.02
N SER A 396 7.28 21.45 6.83
CA SER A 396 8.68 21.20 7.22
C SER A 396 8.83 20.84 8.69
N LYS A 397 8.16 21.58 9.59
CA LYS A 397 8.15 21.29 11.03
C LYS A 397 7.53 19.92 11.36
N ILE A 398 6.52 19.50 10.61
CA ILE A 398 5.86 18.21 10.78
C ILE A 398 6.80 17.09 10.34
N TYR A 399 7.45 17.25 9.19
CA TYR A 399 8.45 16.30 8.70
C TYR A 399 9.65 16.21 9.64
N GLU A 400 10.19 17.32 10.12
CA GLU A 400 11.28 17.31 11.11
C GLU A 400 10.88 16.61 12.41
N ALA A 401 9.65 16.83 12.89
CA ALA A 401 9.14 16.15 14.08
C ALA A 401 8.98 14.64 13.85
N ALA A 402 8.50 14.24 12.67
CA ALA A 402 8.34 12.84 12.29
C ALA A 402 9.69 12.13 12.10
N GLU A 403 10.67 12.76 11.45
CA GLU A 403 12.04 12.25 11.29
C GLU A 403 12.74 12.09 12.66
N LYS A 404 12.51 13.01 13.59
CA LYS A 404 12.99 12.93 14.98
C LYS A 404 12.17 11.97 15.85
N LYS A 405 11.26 11.19 15.27
CA LYS A 405 10.35 10.25 15.95
C LYS A 405 9.59 10.87 17.13
N LYS A 406 9.33 12.18 17.10
CA LYS A 406 8.66 12.89 18.20
C LYS A 406 7.20 12.47 18.39
N LEU A 407 6.59 11.84 17.39
CA LEU A 407 5.21 11.33 17.45
C LEU A 407 5.18 9.80 17.57
N ASP A 408 6.31 9.19 17.90
CA ASP A 408 6.45 7.74 18.00
C ASP A 408 6.12 7.24 19.41
N PHE A 409 4.91 6.69 19.56
CA PHE A 409 4.46 6.09 20.82
C PHE A 409 5.24 4.83 21.19
N TYR A 410 5.85 4.14 20.22
CA TYR A 410 6.67 2.97 20.49
C TYR A 410 7.97 3.37 21.20
N ASP A 411 8.66 4.37 20.65
CA ASP A 411 9.87 4.93 21.28
C ASP A 411 9.56 5.57 22.65
N TRP A 412 8.44 6.27 22.79
CA TRP A 412 8.00 6.76 24.11
C TRP A 412 7.82 5.63 25.12
N GLY A 413 7.24 4.51 24.68
CA GLY A 413 7.08 3.31 25.51
C GLY A 413 8.42 2.69 25.89
N MET A 414 9.37 2.61 24.96
CA MET A 414 10.72 2.07 25.23
C MET A 414 11.58 2.97 26.13
N VAL A 415 11.34 4.28 26.14
CA VAL A 415 12.05 5.21 27.04
C VAL A 415 11.51 5.15 28.47
N VAL A 416 10.23 4.80 28.63
CA VAL A 416 9.55 4.73 29.95
C VAL A 416 9.68 3.35 30.62
N CYS A 417 9.90 2.30 29.84
CA CYS A 417 10.16 0.93 30.35
C CYS A 417 11.66 0.70 30.52
#